data_AF-A0A1A8N5Q4-F1
#
_entry.id   AF-A0A1A8N5Q4-F1
#
_cell.length_a   1.000
_cell.length_b   1.000
_cell.length_c   1.000
_cell.angle_alpha   90.00
_cell.angle_beta   90.00
_cell.angle_gamma   90.00
#
_symmetry.space_group_name_H-M   'P 1'
#
loop_
_entity.id
_entity.type
_entity.pdbx_description
1 polymer ?
#
loop_
_entity_poly.entity_id
_entity_poly.type
_entity_poly.pdbx_seq_one_letter_code
_entity_poly.pdbx_strand_id
1 'polypeptide(L)'
;VCFLVVFSGVFSFPLGQKKKETTCGYQSCHATKPDMLNVHLVPHTHDDVGWLKTVDQYYYGDRNNIQHAGVQYILDSVVDQLLKNPDRRFIYVETAF
;
A
#
# COMPACT_ATOMS: atom_id res chain seq x y z
N VAL A 1 -25.35 52.60 -17.63
CA VAL A 1 -24.14 51.79 -17.85
C VAL A 1 -23.62 51.37 -16.49
N CYS A 2 -24.02 50.19 -16.01
CA CYS A 2 -23.65 49.67 -14.70
C CYS A 2 -22.58 48.58 -14.95
N PHE A 3 -21.34 48.85 -14.56
CA PHE A 3 -20.25 47.87 -14.66
C PHE A 3 -20.39 46.87 -13.51
N LEU A 4 -20.87 45.66 -13.82
CA LEU A 4 -20.82 44.52 -12.92
C LEU A 4 -19.43 43.89 -13.01
N VAL A 5 -18.57 44.19 -12.03
CA VAL A 5 -17.29 43.49 -11.85
C VAL A 5 -17.57 42.21 -11.07
N VAL A 6 -17.55 41.07 -11.76
CA VAL A 6 -17.60 39.75 -11.13
C VAL A 6 -16.19 39.40 -10.68
N PHE A 7 -15.92 39.48 -9.38
CA PHE A 7 -14.71 38.93 -8.79
C PHE A 7 -14.80 37.40 -8.77
N SER A 8 -14.17 36.74 -9.74
CA SER A 8 -13.91 35.30 -9.71
C SER A 8 -12.82 35.01 -8.67
N GLY A 9 -13.24 34.67 -7.45
CA GLY A 9 -12.34 34.18 -6.41
C GLY A 9 -11.72 32.84 -6.82
N VAL A 10 -10.44 32.85 -7.18
CA VAL A 10 -9.65 31.62 -7.31
C VAL A 10 -9.45 31.08 -5.90
N PHE A 11 -10.16 30.01 -5.54
CA PHE A 11 -9.84 29.23 -4.35
C PHE A 11 -8.51 28.52 -4.61
N SER A 12 -7.41 29.17 -4.22
CA SER A 12 -6.12 28.50 -4.08
C SER A 12 -6.26 27.42 -3.01
N PHE A 13 -6.32 26.16 -3.43
CA PHE A 13 -6.13 25.03 -2.54
C PHE A 13 -4.77 25.20 -1.81
N PRO A 14 -4.70 25.10 -0.48
CA PRO A 14 -3.41 25.00 0.20
C PRO A 14 -2.84 23.60 -0.07
N LEU A 15 -2.09 23.44 -1.17
CA LEU A 15 -1.24 22.27 -1.41
C LEU A 15 0.02 22.37 -0.54
N GLY A 16 -0.20 22.25 0.77
CA GLY A 16 0.84 22.16 1.79
C GLY A 16 0.92 20.78 2.39
N GLN A 17 0.93 19.71 1.58
CA GLN A 17 1.32 18.40 2.11
C GLN A 17 2.83 18.44 2.38
N LYS A 18 3.22 18.41 3.66
CA LYS A 18 4.61 18.19 4.07
C LYS A 18 5.07 16.87 3.45
N LYS A 19 5.92 16.93 2.42
CA LYS A 19 6.63 15.77 1.90
C LYS A 19 7.53 15.25 3.01
N LYS A 20 7.20 14.09 3.58
CA LYS A 20 8.12 13.31 4.42
C LYS A 20 9.31 12.97 3.52
N GLU A 21 10.52 13.36 3.90
CA GLU A 21 11.73 12.99 3.14
C GLU A 21 11.78 11.46 3.03
N THR A 22 11.81 10.96 1.80
CA THR A 22 11.91 9.53 1.52
C THR A 22 13.35 9.11 1.73
N THR A 23 13.67 8.63 2.92
CA THR A 23 14.96 8.00 3.20
C THR A 23 14.92 6.54 2.76
N CYS A 24 15.98 6.07 2.10
CA CYS A 24 16.14 4.67 1.72
C CYS A 24 17.12 3.96 2.68
N GLY A 25 17.13 2.63 2.66
CA GLY A 25 18.07 1.84 3.48
C GLY A 25 17.68 1.79 4.97
N TYR A 26 18.66 1.59 5.85
CA TYR A 26 18.42 1.45 7.30
C TYR A 26 17.76 2.69 7.93
N GLN A 27 17.93 3.86 7.30
CA GLN A 27 17.31 5.12 7.72
C GLN A 27 15.79 5.14 7.55
N SER A 28 15.22 4.16 6.84
CA SER A 28 13.77 3.98 6.63
C SER A 28 13.12 3.04 7.65
N CYS A 29 13.93 2.35 8.46
CA CYS A 29 13.46 1.41 9.47
C CYS A 29 12.69 2.12 10.58
N HIS A 30 11.73 1.42 11.19
CA HIS A 30 11.04 1.94 12.37
C HIS A 30 12.00 2.12 13.54
N ALA A 31 11.84 3.22 14.26
CA ALA A 31 12.60 3.48 15.48
C ALA A 31 12.28 2.40 16.53
N THR A 32 13.33 1.83 17.11
CA THR A 32 13.23 0.96 18.28
C THR A 32 13.34 1.79 19.56
N LYS A 33 12.86 1.23 20.67
CA LYS A 33 13.02 1.81 22.01
C LYS A 33 14.14 1.07 22.74
N PRO A 34 15.26 1.75 23.07
CA PRO A 34 16.29 1.19 23.95
C PRO A 34 15.68 0.76 25.29
N ASP A 35 16.30 -0.25 25.92
CA ASP A 35 15.90 -0.77 27.24
C ASP A 35 14.46 -1.32 27.33
N MET A 36 13.84 -1.59 26.18
CA MET A 36 12.54 -2.24 26.07
C MET A 36 12.61 -3.42 25.11
N LEU A 37 11.71 -4.40 25.28
CA LEU A 37 11.48 -5.42 24.27
C LEU A 37 10.85 -4.77 23.03
N ASN A 38 11.51 -4.90 21.88
CA ASN A 38 11.00 -4.42 20.60
C ASN A 38 10.37 -5.60 19.85
N VAL A 39 9.06 -5.53 19.61
CA VAL A 39 8.33 -6.53 18.83
C VAL A 39 8.11 -5.97 17.42
N HIS A 40 8.71 -6.64 16.44
CA HIS A 40 8.58 -6.27 15.03
C HIS A 40 7.44 -7.07 14.40
N LEU A 41 6.35 -6.40 14.07
CA LEU A 41 5.29 -7.01 13.27
C LEU A 41 5.70 -6.94 11.80
N VAL A 42 5.74 -8.08 11.13
CA VAL A 42 6.13 -8.20 9.72
C VAL A 42 4.96 -8.77 8.91
N PRO A 43 4.03 -7.92 8.45
CA PRO A 43 2.93 -8.35 7.59
C PRO A 43 3.46 -8.84 6.24
N HIS A 44 2.96 -9.99 5.79
CA HIS A 44 3.34 -10.64 4.54
C HIS A 44 2.18 -11.49 4.01
N THR A 45 2.31 -11.93 2.77
CA THR A 45 1.52 -13.02 2.18
C THR A 45 2.49 -14.08 1.64
N HIS A 46 2.00 -15.31 1.51
CA HIS A 46 2.72 -16.40 0.89
C HIS A 46 1.91 -16.88 -0.30
N ASP A 47 2.33 -16.48 -1.50
CA ASP A 47 1.56 -16.67 -2.72
C ASP A 47 2.25 -17.73 -3.59
N ASP A 48 1.84 -18.98 -3.44
CA ASP A 48 2.42 -20.10 -4.20
C ASP A 48 2.26 -19.91 -5.71
N VAL A 49 3.38 -19.91 -6.44
CA VAL A 49 3.43 -19.80 -7.92
C VAL A 49 3.10 -21.17 -8.55
N GLY A 50 1.89 -21.64 -8.30
CA GLY A 50 1.43 -22.97 -8.66
C GLY A 50 1.63 -23.99 -7.54
N TRP A 51 0.52 -24.54 -7.05
CA TRP A 51 0.47 -25.59 -6.03
C TRP A 51 -0.78 -26.45 -6.21
N LEU A 52 -1.92 -26.03 -5.64
CA LEU A 52 -3.22 -26.68 -5.87
C LEU A 52 -3.98 -26.10 -7.06
N LYS A 53 -3.68 -24.84 -7.41
CA LYS A 53 -4.19 -24.15 -8.60
C LYS A 53 -3.03 -23.78 -9.52
N THR A 54 -3.33 -23.48 -10.77
CA THR A 54 -2.34 -22.88 -11.69
C THR A 54 -2.03 -21.44 -11.28
N VAL A 55 -0.92 -20.90 -11.78
CA VAL A 55 -0.52 -19.50 -11.55
C VAL A 55 -1.66 -18.54 -11.85
N ASP A 56 -2.24 -18.58 -13.05
CA ASP A 56 -3.36 -17.70 -13.42
C ASP A 56 -4.61 -17.87 -12.54
N GLN A 57 -4.90 -19.11 -12.11
CA GLN A 57 -6.03 -19.36 -11.21
C GLN A 57 -5.80 -18.76 -9.82
N TYR A 58 -4.56 -18.75 -9.32
CA TYR A 58 -4.20 -18.00 -8.12
C TYR A 58 -4.24 -16.50 -8.36
N TYR A 59 -3.75 -16.01 -9.49
CA TYR A 59 -3.72 -14.58 -9.77
C TYR A 59 -5.12 -13.97 -9.84
N TYR A 60 -5.98 -14.55 -10.68
CA TYR A 60 -7.34 -14.06 -10.91
C TYR A 60 -8.36 -14.47 -9.84
N GLY A 61 -7.98 -15.40 -8.95
CA GLY A 61 -8.91 -15.93 -7.94
C GLY A 61 -9.98 -16.86 -8.52
N ASP A 62 -9.63 -17.65 -9.54
CA ASP A 62 -10.49 -18.69 -10.10
C ASP A 62 -10.41 -19.99 -9.27
N ARG A 63 -11.39 -20.89 -9.46
CA ARG A 63 -11.50 -22.19 -8.79
C ARG A 63 -11.37 -22.10 -7.26
N ASN A 64 -12.05 -21.11 -6.67
CA ASN A 64 -12.06 -20.92 -5.22
C ASN A 64 -12.71 -22.07 -4.43
N ASN A 65 -13.38 -22.99 -5.11
CA ASN A 65 -13.83 -24.26 -4.53
C ASN A 65 -12.66 -25.23 -4.23
N ILE A 66 -11.50 -25.07 -4.86
CA ILE A 66 -10.27 -25.82 -4.53
C ILE A 66 -9.53 -25.11 -3.39
N GLN A 67 -9.26 -23.82 -3.58
CA GLN A 67 -8.62 -22.97 -2.59
C GLN A 67 -9.06 -21.51 -2.80
N HIS A 68 -9.60 -20.91 -1.74
CA HIS A 68 -10.01 -19.51 -1.73
C HIS A 68 -8.77 -18.61 -1.64
N ALA A 69 -8.30 -18.14 -2.79
CA ALA A 69 -7.10 -17.32 -2.91
C ALA A 69 -7.12 -16.55 -4.23
N GLY A 70 -6.74 -15.27 -4.21
CA GLY A 70 -6.70 -14.38 -5.37
C GLY A 70 -5.65 -13.28 -5.21
N VAL A 71 -4.48 -13.43 -5.86
CA VAL A 71 -3.32 -12.55 -5.64
C VAL A 71 -3.59 -11.12 -6.09
N GLN A 72 -4.33 -10.91 -7.18
CA GLN A 72 -4.68 -9.56 -7.64
C GLN A 72 -5.35 -8.74 -6.54
N TYR A 73 -6.26 -9.35 -5.77
CA TYR A 73 -7.01 -8.67 -4.70
C TYR A 73 -6.14 -8.40 -3.47
N ILE A 74 -5.17 -9.28 -3.20
CA ILE A 74 -4.19 -9.08 -2.13
C ILE A 74 -3.37 -7.83 -2.46
N LEU A 75 -2.78 -7.76 -3.66
CA LEU A 75 -1.97 -6.63 -4.09
C LEU A 75 -2.77 -5.31 -4.11
N ASP A 76 -3.97 -5.31 -4.69
CA ASP A 76 -4.85 -4.13 -4.74
C ASP A 76 -5.15 -3.59 -3.33
N SER A 77 -5.51 -4.48 -2.41
CA SER A 77 -5.85 -4.10 -1.05
C SER A 77 -4.62 -3.62 -0.26
N VAL A 78 -3.47 -4.29 -0.40
CA VAL A 78 -2.22 -3.90 0.27
C VAL A 78 -1.80 -2.51 -0.17
N VAL A 79 -1.80 -2.22 -1.48
CA VAL A 79 -1.43 -0.90 -2.00
C VAL A 79 -2.33 0.20 -1.43
N ASP A 80 -3.66 0.02 -1.49
CA ASP A 80 -4.62 0.96 -0.90
C ASP A 80 -4.38 1.17 0.61
N GLN A 81 -4.12 0.09 1.36
CA GLN A 81 -3.87 0.19 2.79
C GLN A 81 -2.53 0.85 3.14
N LEU A 82 -1.48 0.64 2.34
CA LEU A 82 -0.18 1.30 2.55
C LEU A 82 -0.26 2.80 2.25
N LEU A 83 -1.01 3.21 1.22
CA LEU A 83 -1.22 4.62 0.90
C LEU A 83 -1.95 5.39 2.01
N LYS A 84 -2.84 4.71 2.74
CA LYS A 84 -3.62 5.31 3.84
C LYS A 84 -2.81 5.58 5.10
N ASN A 85 -1.70 4.87 5.33
CA ASN A 85 -0.88 5.08 6.52
C ASN A 85 0.62 4.81 6.23
N PRO A 86 1.47 5.86 6.25
CA PRO A 86 2.90 5.74 5.93
C PRO A 86 3.74 4.96 6.95
N ASP A 87 3.17 4.61 8.11
CA ASP A 87 3.83 3.77 9.12
C ASP A 87 3.53 2.26 8.90
N ARG A 88 2.59 1.92 8.01
CA ARG A 88 2.38 0.52 7.62
C ARG A 88 3.52 0.01 6.77
N ARG A 89 3.78 -1.29 6.87
CA ARG A 89 4.77 -2.02 6.09
C ARG A 89 4.16 -3.33 5.63
N PHE A 90 4.62 -3.81 4.48
CA PHE A 90 4.28 -5.10 3.93
C PHE A 90 5.49 -5.61 3.15
N ILE A 91 5.79 -6.90 3.25
CA ILE A 91 6.80 -7.55 2.40
C ILE A 91 6.11 -8.49 1.42
N TYR A 92 6.61 -8.50 0.19
CA TYR A 92 6.13 -9.36 -0.90
C TYR A 92 7.33 -9.99 -1.58
N VAL A 93 7.21 -11.27 -1.98
CA VAL A 93 8.37 -12.07 -2.40
C VAL A 93 8.24 -12.56 -3.84
N GLU A 94 7.06 -13.05 -4.24
CA GLU A 94 6.88 -13.84 -5.44
C GLU A 94 6.67 -12.97 -6.70
N THR A 95 7.77 -12.50 -7.30
CA THR A 95 7.77 -11.60 -8.48
C THR A 95 7.16 -12.18 -9.76
N ALA A 96 6.72 -13.44 -9.76
CA ALA A 96 6.02 -14.05 -10.90
C ALA A 96 4.55 -13.60 -11.01
N PHE A 97 4.00 -13.07 -9.92
CA PHE A 97 2.69 -12.42 -9.83
C PHE A 97 2.86 -10.90 -9.87
#